data_AF-A0A069IDU5-F1
#
_entry.id   AF-A0A069IDU5-F1
#
_cell.length_a   1.000
_cell.length_b   1.000
_cell.length_c   1.000
_cell.angle_alpha   90.00
_cell.angle_beta   90.00
_cell.angle_gamma   90.00
#
_symmetry.space_group_name_H-M   'P 1'
#
loop_
_entity.id
_entity.type
_entity.pdbx_description
1 polymer ?
#
loop_
_entity_poly.entity_id
_entity_poly.type
_entity_poly.pdbx_seq_one_letter_code
_entity_poly.pdbx_strand_id
1 'polypeptide(L)'
;MKATAFSAELAYAEAVEQLQMRAVKRDRWSSRAVFWTAVRFGVDQVLAVAWPEARSRWEWLWSVAVREHLPPIPGIPEAENMPSDATAAELEFARMRAIVGGKGKR
;
A
#
# COMPACT_ATOMS: atom_id res chain seq x y z
N MET A 1 -18.99 7.55 -10.20
CA MET A 1 -17.86 6.75 -10.75
C MET A 1 -17.46 5.76 -9.66
N LYS A 2 -17.63 4.45 -9.87
CA LYS A 2 -17.23 3.44 -8.87
C LYS A 2 -15.73 3.25 -8.98
N ALA A 3 -14.97 3.66 -7.98
CA ALA A 3 -13.58 3.24 -7.82
C ALA A 3 -13.55 1.71 -7.85
N THR A 4 -12.77 1.14 -8.76
CA THR A 4 -12.53 -0.31 -8.81
C THR A 4 -11.87 -0.70 -7.50
N ALA A 5 -12.66 -1.24 -6.58
CA ALA A 5 -12.15 -1.74 -5.31
C ALA A 5 -11.05 -2.77 -5.62
N PHE A 6 -9.81 -2.46 -5.23
CA PHE A 6 -8.68 -3.37 -5.36
C PHE A 6 -9.01 -4.63 -4.56
N SER A 7 -9.28 -5.75 -5.25
CA SER A 7 -9.78 -6.95 -4.59
C SER A 7 -8.68 -7.61 -3.76
N ALA A 8 -9.06 -8.33 -2.71
CA ALA A 8 -8.10 -9.03 -1.86
C ALA A 8 -7.23 -10.01 -2.66
N GLU A 9 -7.80 -10.66 -3.67
CA GLU A 9 -7.08 -11.56 -4.59
C GLU A 9 -6.04 -10.81 -5.45
N LEU A 10 -6.39 -9.64 -5.99
CA LEU A 10 -5.43 -8.81 -6.72
C LEU A 10 -4.30 -8.31 -5.82
N ALA A 11 -4.63 -7.94 -4.57
CA ALA A 11 -3.63 -7.60 -3.57
C ALA A 11 -2.70 -8.78 -3.24
N TYR A 12 -3.23 -10.01 -3.18
CA TYR A 12 -2.41 -11.20 -2.96
C TYR A 12 -1.46 -11.44 -4.15
N ALA A 13 -1.99 -11.37 -5.37
CA ALA A 13 -1.18 -11.54 -6.58
C ALA A 13 -0.06 -10.50 -6.68
N GLU A 14 -0.36 -9.22 -6.41
CA GLU A 14 0.66 -8.17 -6.33
C GLU A 14 1.70 -8.50 -5.26
N ALA A 15 1.28 -8.94 -4.07
CA ALA A 15 2.23 -9.26 -3.00
C ALA A 15 3.20 -10.38 -3.39
N VAL A 16 2.73 -11.42 -4.09
CA VAL A 16 3.60 -12.48 -4.62
C VAL A 16 4.65 -11.89 -5.57
N GLU A 17 4.23 -11.05 -6.52
CA GLU A 17 5.13 -10.43 -7.49
C GLU A 17 6.14 -9.47 -6.82
N GLN A 18 5.65 -8.56 -5.98
CA GLN A 18 6.49 -7.52 -5.39
C GLN A 18 7.47 -8.06 -4.34
N LEU A 19 7.12 -9.11 -3.60
CA LEU A 19 8.06 -9.75 -2.69
C LEU A 19 9.26 -10.37 -3.41
N GLN A 20 9.05 -10.93 -4.61
CA GLN A 20 10.15 -11.44 -5.44
C GLN A 20 11.07 -10.30 -5.89
N MET A 21 10.50 -9.16 -6.29
CA MET A 21 11.25 -7.98 -6.72
C MET A 21 11.97 -7.26 -5.55
N ARG A 22 11.46 -7.41 -4.33
CA ARG A 22 12.05 -6.80 -3.13
C ARG A 22 13.42 -7.35 -2.79
N ALA A 23 13.68 -8.63 -3.08
CA ALA A 23 15.01 -9.23 -2.91
C ALA A 23 16.10 -8.48 -3.69
N VAL A 24 15.73 -7.86 -4.81
CA VAL A 24 16.62 -7.04 -5.66
C VAL A 24 16.35 -5.52 -5.53
N LYS A 25 15.58 -5.09 -4.52
CA LYS A 25 15.21 -3.68 -4.26
C LYS A 25 14.54 -2.98 -5.44
N ARG A 26 13.70 -3.69 -6.18
CA ARG A 26 12.92 -3.14 -7.32
C ARG A 26 11.42 -3.21 -7.09
N ASP A 27 10.99 -3.51 -5.87
CA ASP A 27 9.59 -3.59 -5.51
C ASP A 27 8.89 -2.22 -5.61
N ARG A 28 7.67 -2.26 -6.12
CA ARG A 28 6.75 -1.13 -6.27
C ARG A 28 5.38 -1.56 -5.81
N TRP A 29 4.99 -1.09 -4.63
CA TRP A 29 3.71 -1.43 -4.04
C TRP A 29 2.66 -0.41 -4.42
N SER A 30 1.50 -0.87 -4.85
CA SER A 30 0.35 -0.02 -5.18
C SER A 30 -0.23 0.65 -3.93
N SER A 31 -0.08 0.01 -2.76
CA SER A 31 -0.56 0.51 -1.49
C SER A 31 0.19 -0.07 -0.29
N ARG A 32 0.28 0.72 0.78
CA ARG A 32 0.77 0.29 2.10
C ARG A 32 -0.01 -0.90 2.63
N ALA A 33 -1.31 -0.94 2.36
CA ALA A 33 -2.17 -2.05 2.80
C ALA A 33 -1.69 -3.39 2.21
N VAL A 34 -1.23 -3.41 0.96
CA VAL A 34 -0.79 -4.64 0.29
C VAL A 34 0.49 -5.13 0.96
N PHE A 35 1.46 -4.24 1.12
CA PHE A 35 2.72 -4.53 1.79
C PHE A 35 2.52 -5.05 3.22
N TRP A 36 1.77 -4.31 4.05
CA TRP A 36 1.61 -4.69 5.46
C TRP A 36 0.73 -5.93 5.65
N THR A 37 -0.22 -6.19 4.74
CA THR A 37 -0.94 -7.47 4.72
C THR A 37 0.02 -8.62 4.46
N ALA A 38 0.92 -8.48 3.48
CA ALA A 38 1.94 -9.48 3.17
C ALA A 38 2.88 -9.75 4.34
N VAL A 39 3.35 -8.69 5.03
CA VAL A 39 4.19 -8.81 6.23
C VAL A 39 3.45 -9.55 7.36
N ARG A 40 2.18 -9.24 7.61
CA ARG A 40 1.38 -9.89 8.66
C ARG A 40 1.00 -11.33 8.32
N PHE A 41 0.77 -11.62 7.03
CA PHE A 41 0.51 -12.97 6.55
C PHE A 41 1.76 -13.85 6.71
N GLY A 42 2.93 -13.26 6.46
CA GLY A 42 4.24 -13.89 6.52
C GLY A 42 4.83 -13.98 5.12
N VAL A 43 5.96 -13.31 4.89
CA VAL A 43 6.59 -13.19 3.57
C VAL A 43 6.85 -14.54 2.91
N ASP A 44 7.42 -15.49 3.65
CA ASP A 44 7.69 -16.83 3.12
C ASP A 44 6.39 -17.60 2.79
N GLN A 45 5.32 -17.36 3.56
CA GLN A 45 4.03 -18.00 3.30
C GLN A 45 3.36 -17.44 2.04
N VAL A 46 3.46 -16.13 1.80
CA VAL A 46 2.94 -15.52 0.56
C VAL A 46 3.58 -16.16 -0.67
N LEU A 47 4.88 -16.46 -0.62
CA LEU A 47 5.62 -17.06 -1.73
C LEU A 47 5.39 -18.58 -1.87
N ALA A 48 4.97 -19.26 -0.80
CA ALA A 48 4.83 -20.72 -0.77
C ALA A 48 3.40 -21.22 -1.04
N VAL A 49 2.38 -20.41 -0.74
CA VAL A 49 0.97 -20.85 -0.71
C VAL A 49 0.19 -20.31 -1.91
N ALA A 50 -0.65 -21.16 -2.53
CA ALA A 50 -1.54 -20.75 -3.60
C ALA A 50 -2.77 -19.97 -3.05
N TRP A 51 -3.36 -19.09 -3.87
CA TRP A 51 -4.49 -18.26 -3.47
C TRP A 51 -5.63 -19.00 -2.75
N PRO A 52 -6.13 -20.17 -3.23
CA PRO A 52 -7.26 -20.85 -2.59
C PRO A 52 -7.01 -21.19 -1.11
N GLU A 53 -5.77 -21.52 -0.76
CA GLU A 53 -5.35 -21.87 0.61
C GLU A 53 -5.08 -20.62 1.45
N ALA A 54 -4.55 -19.56 0.85
CA ALA A 54 -4.28 -18.29 1.51
C ALA A 54 -5.54 -17.44 1.77
N ARG A 55 -6.58 -17.64 0.96
CA ARG A 55 -7.73 -16.74 0.81
C ARG A 55 -8.32 -16.24 2.12
N SER A 56 -8.78 -17.15 2.98
CA SER A 56 -9.53 -16.75 4.19
C SER A 56 -8.69 -15.91 5.15
N ARG A 57 -7.43 -16.30 5.37
CA ARG A 57 -6.52 -15.55 6.25
C ARG A 57 -6.10 -14.23 5.64
N TRP A 58 -5.83 -14.22 4.33
CA TRP A 58 -5.48 -13.02 3.60
C TRP A 58 -6.61 -12.00 3.59
N GLU A 59 -7.83 -12.39 3.23
CA GLU A 59 -9.01 -11.52 3.20
C GLU A 59 -9.26 -10.86 4.57
N TRP A 60 -9.09 -11.62 5.66
CA TRP A 60 -9.20 -11.07 7.01
C TRP A 60 -8.13 -9.99 7.29
N LEU A 61 -6.86 -10.30 7.04
CA LEU A 61 -5.75 -9.35 7.25
C LEU A 61 -5.90 -8.11 6.36
N TRP A 62 -6.28 -8.31 5.10
CA TRP A 62 -6.53 -7.24 4.14
C TRP A 62 -7.64 -6.31 4.62
N SER A 63 -8.76 -6.86 5.11
CA SER A 63 -9.89 -6.07 5.61
C SER A 63 -9.53 -5.16 6.79
N VAL A 64 -8.55 -5.58 7.59
CA VAL A 64 -8.00 -4.80 8.70
C VAL A 64 -7.03 -3.74 8.16
N ALA A 65 -6.07 -4.14 7.32
CA ALA A 65 -5.03 -3.28 6.79
C ALA A 65 -5.59 -2.08 5.98
N VAL A 66 -6.63 -2.29 5.17
CA VAL A 66 -7.24 -1.21 4.37
C VAL A 66 -7.95 -0.14 5.20
N ARG A 67 -8.25 -0.40 6.48
CA ARG A 67 -8.92 0.52 7.40
C ARG A 67 -7.96 1.19 8.38
N GLU A 68 -6.73 0.69 8.48
CA GLU A 68 -5.74 1.15 9.43
C GLU A 68 -4.86 2.26 8.85
N HIS A 69 -4.39 3.14 9.74
CA HIS A 69 -3.33 4.08 9.39
C HIS A 69 -1.98 3.37 9.46
N LEU A 70 -1.54 2.83 8.32
CA LEU A 70 -0.33 2.04 8.23
C LEU A 70 0.93 2.90 8.07
N PRO A 71 2.05 2.50 8.69
CA PRO A 71 3.31 3.20 8.55
C PRO A 71 3.84 3.12 7.10
N PRO A 72 4.77 4.00 6.72
CA PRO A 72 5.43 3.94 5.41
C PRO A 72 6.13 2.59 5.19
N ILE A 73 6.21 2.16 3.93
CA ILE A 73 6.93 0.96 3.51
C ILE A 73 8.44 1.23 3.64
N PRO A 74 9.18 0.41 4.43
CA PRO A 74 10.61 0.61 4.59
C PRO A 74 11.37 0.45 3.28
N GLY A 75 12.31 1.36 3.00
CA GLY A 75 13.19 1.32 1.83
C GLY A 75 12.62 1.99 0.57
N ILE A 76 11.37 2.46 0.61
CA ILE A 76 10.73 3.19 -0.48
C ILE A 76 10.62 4.68 -0.09
N PRO A 77 10.98 5.65 -0.95
CA PRO A 77 10.81 7.08 -0.67
C PRO A 77 9.36 7.41 -0.31
N GLU A 78 9.13 8.39 0.58
CA GLU A 78 7.79 8.72 1.07
C GLU A 78 6.81 9.17 -0.03
N ALA A 79 7.33 9.81 -1.10
CA ALA A 79 6.56 10.19 -2.28
C ALA A 79 5.99 8.98 -3.05
N GLU A 80 6.67 7.84 -2.99
CA GLU A 80 6.26 6.57 -3.63
C GLU A 80 5.41 5.70 -2.69
N ASN A 81 5.26 6.11 -1.42
CA ASN A 81 4.43 5.45 -0.41
C ASN A 81 2.99 5.98 -0.33
N MET A 82 2.65 7.00 -1.13
CA MET A 82 1.29 7.55 -1.16
C MET A 82 0.39 6.64 -1.99
N PRO A 83 -0.82 6.27 -1.51
CA PRO A 83 -1.77 5.53 -2.32
C PRO A 83 -2.15 6.33 -3.57
N SER A 84 -2.21 5.71 -4.75
CA SER A 84 -2.63 6.39 -5.99
C SER A 84 -4.06 6.97 -5.93
N ASP A 85 -4.89 6.52 -4.98
CA ASP A 85 -6.25 7.01 -4.70
C ASP A 85 -6.31 8.21 -3.73
N ALA A 86 -5.18 8.82 -3.42
CA ALA A 86 -5.03 10.06 -2.64
C ALA A 86 -5.64 11.32 -3.29
N THR A 87 -6.69 11.18 -4.09
CA THR A 87 -7.06 12.16 -5.11
C THR A 87 -7.91 13.34 -4.60
N ALA A 88 -8.37 13.36 -3.35
CA ALA A 88 -9.13 14.49 -2.80
C ALA A 88 -8.52 15.08 -1.53
N ALA A 89 -8.23 14.24 -0.52
CA ALA A 89 -7.74 14.72 0.77
C ALA A 89 -6.30 15.26 0.68
N GLU A 90 -5.41 14.59 -0.05
CA GLU A 90 -4.00 14.99 -0.13
C GLU A 90 -3.78 16.18 -1.06
N LEU A 91 -4.61 16.34 -2.10
CA LEU A 91 -4.67 17.54 -2.95
C LEU A 91 -5.08 18.78 -2.14
N GLU A 92 -6.02 18.60 -1.20
CA GLU A 92 -6.44 19.67 -0.28
C GLU A 92 -5.34 20.02 0.72
N PHE A 93 -4.67 19.03 1.32
CA PHE A 93 -3.54 19.27 2.23
C PHE A 93 -2.32 19.88 1.52
N ALA A 94 -2.05 19.50 0.27
CA ALA A 94 -1.00 20.09 -0.56
C ALA A 94 -1.31 21.55 -0.92
N ARG A 95 -2.57 21.88 -1.27
CA ARG A 95 -3.02 23.28 -1.43
C ARG A 95 -2.89 24.07 -0.14
N MET A 96 -3.34 23.52 0.98
CA MET A 96 -3.24 24.18 2.29
C MET A 96 -1.78 24.46 2.67
N ARG A 97 -0.86 23.51 2.46
CA ARG A 97 0.58 23.74 2.70
C ARG A 97 1.19 24.81 1.79
N ALA A 98 0.78 24.87 0.53
CA ALA A 98 1.23 25.92 -0.40
C ALA A 98 0.75 27.33 0.02
N ILE A 99 -0.47 27.43 0.56
CA ILE A 99 -1.02 28.69 1.09
C ILE A 99 -0.28 29.11 2.37
N VAL A 100 0.03 28.16 3.25
CA VAL A 100 0.72 28.44 4.54
C VAL A 100 2.22 28.73 4.36
N GLY A 101 2.88 28.14 3.35
CA GLY A 101 4.31 28.36 3.08
C GLY A 101 4.67 29.68 2.38
N GLY A 102 3.68 30.45 1.91
CA GLY A 102 3.89 31.65 1.08
C GLY A 102 4.17 32.96 1.84
N LYS A 103 4.26 32.95 3.17
CA LYS A 103 4.42 34.20 3.95
C LYS A 103 5.65 34.14 4.84
N GLY A 104 6.81 34.46 4.28
CA GLY A 104 8.03 34.53 5.09
C GLY A 104 9.35 34.80 4.40
N LYS A 105 9.44 35.70 3.41
CA LYS A 105 10.68 36.47 3.20
C LYS A 105 10.33 37.92 2.89
N ARG A 106 10.64 38.77 3.87
CA ARG A 106 10.84 40.21 3.71
C ARG A 106 12.02 40.47 2.78
#